data_AF-A0A521T986-F1
#
_entry.id   AF-A0A521T986-F1
#
_cell.length_a   1.000
_cell.length_b   1.000
_cell.length_c   1.000
_cell.angle_alpha   90.00
_cell.angle_beta   90.00
_cell.angle_gamma   90.00
#
_symmetry.space_group_name_H-M   'P 1'
#
loop_
_entity.id
_entity.type
_entity.pdbx_description
1 polymer ?
#
loop_
_entity_poly.entity_id
_entity_poly.type
_entity_poly.pdbx_seq_one_letter_code
_entity_poly.pdbx_strand_id
1 'polypeptide(L)'
;MKWKTLQHNGILFPPAYEAHGIKIKIKGESVDLDLSQEEMIYQWAKKKDTPYAQDKVFQKNFTEDFAKTLSPKFKNISYQDIDFSHAYKIVDKEKDLREMMTKEEKKALAIKRKELREKLVQKYGKAIMDGKEVDVANYMAEPPGIFIGRGDHPLRGRWKPRVTAKDVTLNLGKEAKIPEGNWGKIVHDNDSMWLAGWTDYLTEKRKYVWLADTAG
;
A
#
# COMPACT_ATOMS: atom_id res chain seq x y z
N MET A 1 -6.36 8.14 -31.21
CA MET A 1 -6.60 9.27 -30.30
C MET A 1 -7.93 9.09 -29.56
N LYS A 2 -7.85 8.85 -28.25
CA LYS A 2 -8.95 8.64 -27.30
C LYS A 2 -9.44 9.92 -26.64
N TRP A 3 -8.60 10.96 -26.55
CA TRP A 3 -8.94 12.26 -25.98
C TRP A 3 -8.10 13.36 -26.61
N LYS A 4 -8.61 14.60 -26.58
CA LYS A 4 -7.90 15.84 -26.97
C LYS A 4 -7.34 16.56 -25.75
N THR A 5 -8.11 16.63 -24.66
CA THR A 5 -7.68 17.19 -23.37
C THR A 5 -7.94 16.21 -22.24
N LEU A 6 -7.01 16.15 -21.29
CA LEU A 6 -7.12 15.30 -20.11
C LEU A 6 -6.50 16.01 -18.90
N GLN A 7 -7.29 16.23 -17.86
CA GLN A 7 -6.84 16.84 -16.60
C GLN A 7 -7.31 16.00 -15.41
N HIS A 8 -6.44 15.77 -14.45
CA HIS A 8 -6.75 15.03 -13.23
C HIS A 8 -5.82 15.47 -12.10
N ASN A 9 -6.10 15.06 -10.85
CA ASN A 9 -5.31 15.46 -9.67
C ASN A 9 -4.24 14.44 -9.27
N GLY A 10 -3.77 13.61 -10.21
CA GLY A 10 -2.83 12.52 -9.93
C GLY A 10 -3.54 11.34 -9.27
N ILE A 11 -2.84 10.67 -8.35
CA ILE A 11 -3.36 9.53 -7.56
C ILE A 11 -3.20 9.78 -6.08
N LEU A 12 -3.97 9.06 -5.27
CA LEU A 12 -3.87 9.07 -3.82
C LEU A 12 -2.90 7.99 -3.34
N PHE A 13 -1.87 8.42 -2.61
CA PHE A 13 -1.01 7.52 -1.87
C PHE A 13 -1.63 7.15 -0.51
N PRO A 14 -1.41 5.92 -0.01
CA PRO A 14 -1.81 5.54 1.33
C PRO A 14 -1.12 6.41 2.37
N PRO A 15 -1.74 6.65 3.54
CA PRO A 15 -1.13 7.44 4.60
C PRO A 15 0.21 6.86 5.04
N ALA A 16 1.09 7.72 5.56
CA ALA A 16 2.34 7.30 6.15
C ALA A 16 2.07 6.33 7.32
N TYR A 17 3.02 5.43 7.57
CA TYR A 17 2.95 4.56 8.73
C TYR A 17 3.15 5.38 10.01
N GLU A 18 2.31 5.11 11.01
CA GLU A 18 2.45 5.66 12.35
C GLU A 18 3.03 4.58 13.27
N ALA A 19 4.03 4.93 14.07
CA ALA A 19 4.67 3.99 14.98
C ALA A 19 3.68 3.46 16.02
N HIS A 20 3.71 2.16 16.26
CA HIS A 20 2.95 1.47 17.31
C HIS A 20 3.83 1.14 18.52
N GLY A 21 5.13 1.47 18.47
CA GLY A 21 6.10 1.19 19.53
C GLY A 21 6.46 -0.28 19.63
N ILE A 22 6.41 -1.02 18.51
CA ILE A 22 6.72 -2.45 18.50
C ILE A 22 8.19 -2.69 18.85
N LYS A 23 8.42 -3.55 19.83
CA LYS A 23 9.73 -4.07 20.20
C LYS A 23 9.84 -5.51 19.75
N ILE A 24 10.98 -5.89 19.19
CA ILE A 24 11.27 -7.29 18.86
C ILE A 24 12.60 -7.72 19.46
N LYS A 25 12.78 -9.04 19.57
CA LYS A 25 14.08 -9.65 19.80
C LYS A 25 14.44 -10.54 18.63
N ILE A 26 15.70 -10.57 18.26
CA ILE A 26 16.24 -11.47 17.23
C ILE A 26 17.39 -12.24 17.85
N LYS A 27 17.31 -13.58 17.88
CA LYS A 27 18.26 -14.45 18.60
C LYS A 27 18.46 -14.06 20.06
N GLY A 28 17.38 -13.60 20.70
CA GLY A 28 17.38 -13.13 22.10
C GLY A 28 17.88 -11.69 22.32
N GLU A 29 18.47 -11.04 21.31
CA GLU A 29 18.92 -9.65 21.38
C GLU A 29 17.80 -8.67 21.05
N SER A 30 17.64 -7.60 21.83
CA SER A 30 16.72 -6.51 21.50
C SER A 30 17.18 -5.78 20.23
N VAL A 31 16.23 -5.44 19.35
CA VAL A 31 16.48 -4.70 18.12
C VAL A 31 15.60 -3.45 18.08
N ASP A 32 16.24 -2.30 17.93
CA ASP A 32 15.53 -1.04 17.69
C ASP A 32 15.13 -0.95 16.21
N LEU A 33 13.83 -0.77 15.97
CA LEU A 33 13.26 -0.72 14.63
C LEU A 33 13.09 0.72 14.18
N ASP A 34 13.45 1.01 12.93
CA ASP A 34 12.96 2.21 12.26
C ASP A 34 11.48 2.03 11.83
N LEU A 35 10.84 3.10 11.37
CA LEU A 35 9.44 3.08 10.96
C LEU A 35 9.13 2.06 9.87
N SER A 36 10.06 1.84 8.93
CA SER A 36 9.86 0.91 7.82
C SER A 36 9.93 -0.54 8.30
N GLN A 37 10.90 -0.84 9.16
CA GLN A 37 11.08 -2.14 9.79
C GLN A 37 9.91 -2.45 10.74
N GLU A 38 9.43 -1.45 11.47
CA GLU A 38 8.26 -1.57 12.35
C GLU A 38 6.98 -1.85 11.53
N GLU A 39 6.78 -1.16 10.40
CA GLU A 39 5.66 -1.43 9.48
C GLU A 39 5.71 -2.87 8.95
N MET A 40 6.89 -3.41 8.61
CA MET A 40 7.05 -4.80 8.19
C MET A 40 6.59 -5.78 9.27
N ILE A 41 7.05 -5.59 10.51
CA ILE A 41 6.68 -6.44 11.65
C ILE A 41 5.19 -6.31 11.97
N TYR A 42 4.64 -5.10 11.97
CA TYR A 42 3.21 -4.87 12.20
C TYR A 42 2.36 -5.60 11.15
N GLN A 43 2.71 -5.48 9.87
CA GLN A 43 2.00 -6.15 8.79
C GLN A 43 2.10 -7.68 8.87
N TRP A 44 3.24 -8.22 9.35
CA TRP A 44 3.36 -9.64 9.69
C TRP A 44 2.44 -10.04 10.84
N ALA A 45 2.45 -9.27 11.93
CA ALA A 45 1.66 -9.55 13.13
C ALA A 45 0.16 -9.64 12.83
N LYS A 46 -0.36 -8.82 11.93
CA LYS A 46 -1.76 -8.88 11.47
C LYS A 46 -2.13 -10.17 10.72
N LYS A 47 -1.15 -10.99 10.35
CA LYS A 47 -1.35 -12.29 9.68
C LYS A 47 -1.24 -13.47 10.63
N LYS A 48 -0.90 -13.27 11.91
CA LYS A 48 -0.60 -14.36 12.87
C LYS A 48 -1.70 -15.43 12.97
N ASP A 49 -2.97 -15.04 12.87
CA ASP A 49 -4.14 -15.93 12.99
C ASP A 49 -4.66 -16.44 11.64
N THR A 50 -3.88 -16.26 10.56
CA THR A 50 -4.23 -16.70 9.22
C THR A 50 -3.39 -17.90 8.79
N PRO A 51 -3.84 -18.73 7.83
CA PRO A 51 -3.03 -19.83 7.30
C PRO A 51 -1.66 -19.39 6.76
N TYR A 52 -1.51 -18.13 6.34
CA TYR A 52 -0.25 -17.58 5.85
C TYR A 52 0.86 -17.63 6.89
N ALA A 53 0.54 -17.44 8.17
CA ALA A 53 1.54 -17.49 9.24
C ALA A 53 2.11 -18.89 9.47
N GLN A 54 1.44 -19.95 8.99
CA GLN A 54 1.90 -21.34 9.07
C GLN A 54 2.62 -21.80 7.78
N ASP A 55 2.57 -20.99 6.73
CA ASP A 55 3.20 -21.31 5.45
C ASP A 55 4.71 -21.05 5.51
N LYS A 56 5.50 -22.12 5.34
CA LYS A 56 6.97 -22.08 5.40
C LYS A 56 7.60 -21.20 4.32
N VAL A 57 7.03 -21.16 3.11
CA VAL A 57 7.53 -20.27 2.04
C VAL A 57 7.22 -18.83 2.39
N PHE A 58 6.04 -18.57 2.95
CA PHE A 58 5.63 -17.24 3.38
C PHE A 58 6.53 -16.70 4.50
N GLN A 59 6.77 -17.51 5.55
CA GLN A 59 7.70 -17.22 6.64
C GLN A 59 9.12 -16.96 6.11
N LYS A 60 9.63 -17.85 5.25
CA LYS A 60 10.98 -17.73 4.68
C LYS A 60 11.14 -16.43 3.88
N ASN A 61 10.23 -16.17 2.94
CA ASN A 61 10.29 -15.00 2.08
C ASN A 61 10.20 -13.69 2.87
N PHE A 62 9.32 -13.63 3.88
CA PHE A 62 9.23 -12.47 4.76
C PHE A 62 10.53 -12.26 5.53
N THR A 63 11.04 -13.32 6.16
CA THR A 63 12.26 -13.28 6.97
C THR A 63 13.45 -12.83 6.14
N GLU A 64 13.59 -13.33 4.91
CA GLU A 64 14.66 -12.93 4.00
C GLU A 64 14.59 -11.44 3.63
N ASP A 65 13.39 -10.90 3.37
CA ASP A 65 13.24 -9.49 3.03
C ASP A 65 13.45 -8.59 4.24
N PHE A 66 12.97 -9.01 5.41
CA PHE A 66 13.19 -8.31 6.68
C PHE A 66 14.67 -8.32 7.08
N ALA A 67 15.37 -9.44 6.92
CA ALA A 67 16.80 -9.53 7.22
C ALA A 67 17.65 -8.56 6.38
N LYS A 68 17.23 -8.25 5.14
CA LYS A 68 17.91 -7.28 4.27
C LYS A 68 17.81 -5.84 4.78
N THR A 69 16.80 -5.51 5.59
CA THR A 69 16.63 -4.17 6.15
C THR A 69 17.40 -3.97 7.45
N LEU A 70 17.89 -5.05 8.06
CA LEU A 70 18.58 -5.03 9.34
C LEU A 70 20.10 -4.86 9.20
N SER A 71 20.76 -4.62 10.33
CA SER A 71 22.23 -4.67 10.41
C SER A 71 22.78 -6.00 9.89
N PRO A 72 23.97 -6.02 9.24
CA PRO A 72 24.58 -7.25 8.71
C PRO A 72 24.70 -8.42 9.69
N LYS A 73 24.71 -8.16 11.01
CA LYS A 73 24.69 -9.22 12.04
C LYS A 73 23.47 -10.14 11.95
N PHE A 74 22.35 -9.67 11.39
CA PHE A 74 21.11 -10.44 11.24
C PHE A 74 20.85 -10.95 9.82
N LYS A 75 21.86 -10.96 8.94
CA LYS A 75 21.68 -11.36 7.53
C LYS A 75 21.18 -12.81 7.32
N ASN A 76 21.51 -13.72 8.24
CA ASN A 76 21.18 -15.15 8.15
C ASN A 76 20.30 -15.60 9.32
N ILE A 77 19.23 -14.85 9.59
CA ILE A 77 18.23 -15.23 10.60
C ILE A 77 17.16 -16.12 9.97
N SER A 78 16.63 -17.02 10.78
CA SER A 78 15.46 -17.83 10.49
C SER A 78 14.21 -17.20 11.09
N TYR A 79 13.03 -17.64 10.64
CA TYR A 79 11.76 -17.16 11.19
C TYR A 79 11.67 -17.39 12.72
N GLN A 80 12.19 -18.53 13.20
CA GLN A 80 12.20 -18.91 14.61
C GLN A 80 13.14 -18.04 15.46
N ASP A 81 14.08 -17.33 14.83
CA ASP A 81 14.98 -16.42 15.54
C ASP A 81 14.28 -15.11 15.94
N ILE A 82 13.13 -14.79 15.36
CA ILE A 82 12.41 -13.52 15.58
C ILE A 82 11.30 -13.71 16.61
N ASP A 83 11.37 -12.99 17.71
CA ASP A 83 10.32 -12.92 18.73
C ASP A 83 9.30 -11.83 18.36
N PHE A 84 8.15 -12.26 17.85
CA PHE A 84 7.01 -11.42 17.49
C PHE A 84 6.02 -11.18 18.64
N SER A 85 6.26 -11.71 19.84
CA SER A 85 5.27 -11.74 20.93
C SER A 85 4.71 -10.36 21.29
N HIS A 86 5.54 -9.32 21.30
CA HIS A 86 5.10 -7.95 21.56
C HIS A 86 4.23 -7.39 20.43
N ALA A 87 4.62 -7.65 19.17
CA ALA A 87 3.83 -7.23 18.01
C ALA A 87 2.45 -7.92 18.01
N TYR A 88 2.41 -9.21 18.37
CA TYR A 88 1.16 -9.97 18.52
C TYR A 88 0.26 -9.39 19.61
N LYS A 89 0.81 -9.04 20.78
CA LYS A 89 0.06 -8.37 21.86
C LYS A 89 -0.55 -7.04 21.42
N ILE A 90 0.17 -6.26 20.61
CA ILE A 90 -0.34 -4.98 20.07
C ILE A 90 -1.55 -5.23 19.15
N VAL A 91 -1.43 -6.13 18.18
CA VAL A 91 -2.54 -6.39 17.23
C VAL A 91 -3.74 -7.08 17.89
N ASP A 92 -3.51 -7.90 18.92
CA ASP A 92 -4.59 -8.49 19.72
C ASP A 92 -5.34 -7.41 20.51
N LYS A 93 -4.61 -6.50 21.17
CA LYS A 93 -5.22 -5.37 21.88
C LYS A 93 -6.02 -4.47 20.93
N GLU A 94 -5.52 -4.18 19.73
CA GLU A 94 -6.27 -3.43 18.71
C GLU A 94 -7.56 -4.12 18.30
N LYS A 95 -7.51 -5.45 18.13
CA LYS A 95 -8.67 -6.26 17.80
C LYS A 95 -9.70 -6.23 18.93
N ASP A 96 -9.27 -6.46 20.18
CA ASP A 96 -10.13 -6.42 21.36
C ASP A 96 -10.81 -5.05 21.51
N LEU A 97 -10.04 -3.96 21.40
CA LEU A 97 -10.56 -2.60 21.44
C LEU A 97 -11.62 -2.37 20.36
N ARG A 98 -11.38 -2.85 19.14
CA ARG A 98 -12.34 -2.73 18.03
C ARG A 98 -13.61 -3.54 18.27
N GLU A 99 -13.51 -4.70 18.89
CA GLU A 99 -14.64 -5.55 19.23
C GLU A 99 -15.49 -4.92 20.35
N MET A 100 -14.83 -4.35 21.36
CA MET A 100 -15.44 -3.64 22.49
C MET A 100 -16.13 -2.32 22.14
N MET A 101 -15.85 -1.74 20.96
CA MET A 101 -16.50 -0.49 20.53
C MET A 101 -18.03 -0.59 20.53
N THR A 102 -18.69 0.44 21.06
CA THR A 102 -20.15 0.54 21.08
C THR A 102 -20.73 0.72 19.68
N LYS A 103 -22.05 0.53 19.53
CA LYS A 103 -22.74 0.77 18.26
C LYS A 103 -22.61 2.25 17.84
N GLU A 104 -22.68 3.15 18.82
CA GLU A 104 -22.59 4.60 18.66
C GLU A 104 -21.19 5.01 18.17
N GLU A 105 -20.13 4.48 18.78
CA GLU A 105 -18.75 4.75 18.35
C GLU A 105 -18.46 4.19 16.95
N LYS A 106 -18.92 2.96 16.66
CA LYS A 106 -18.81 2.35 15.32
C LYS A 106 -19.51 3.22 14.28
N LYS A 107 -20.70 3.74 14.60
CA LYS A 107 -21.46 4.66 13.72
C LYS A 107 -20.71 5.99 13.51
N ALA A 108 -20.16 6.58 14.57
CA ALA A 108 -19.39 7.81 14.48
C ALA A 108 -18.12 7.66 13.60
N LEU A 109 -17.38 6.56 13.76
CA LEU A 109 -16.23 6.26 12.89
C LEU A 109 -16.65 6.04 11.43
N ALA A 110 -17.78 5.37 11.19
CA ALA A 110 -18.29 5.15 9.84
C ALA A 110 -18.64 6.49 9.14
N ILE A 111 -19.27 7.42 9.85
CA ILE A 111 -19.58 8.77 9.35
C ILE A 111 -18.29 9.51 8.97
N LYS A 112 -17.30 9.57 9.88
CA LYS A 112 -16.00 10.20 9.61
C LYS A 112 -15.30 9.61 8.39
N ARG A 113 -15.31 8.27 8.25
CA ARG A 113 -14.73 7.57 7.10
C ARG A 113 -15.47 7.88 5.80
N LYS A 114 -16.80 8.00 5.84
CA LYS A 114 -17.63 8.34 4.69
C LYS A 114 -17.31 9.76 4.21
N GLU A 115 -17.29 10.74 5.11
CA GLU A 115 -16.97 12.14 4.78
C GLU A 115 -15.57 12.29 4.19
N LEU A 116 -14.58 11.60 4.76
CA LEU A 116 -13.22 11.58 4.21
C LEU A 116 -13.20 10.94 2.81
N ARG A 117 -13.90 9.81 2.63
CA ARG A 117 -13.98 9.12 1.34
C ARG A 117 -14.60 10.02 0.27
N GLU A 118 -15.69 10.70 0.57
CA GLU A 118 -16.36 11.62 -0.38
C GLU A 118 -15.43 12.75 -0.82
N LYS A 119 -14.68 13.37 0.12
CA LYS A 119 -13.67 14.38 -0.21
C LYS A 119 -12.56 13.82 -1.12
N LEU A 120 -12.09 12.60 -0.86
CA LEU A 120 -11.05 11.96 -1.65
C LEU A 120 -11.55 11.55 -3.04
N VAL A 121 -12.79 11.07 -3.15
CA VAL A 121 -13.43 10.78 -4.44
C VAL A 121 -13.57 12.05 -5.27
N GLN A 122 -14.03 13.16 -4.67
CA GLN A 122 -14.16 14.42 -5.40
C GLN A 122 -12.80 14.93 -5.92
N LYS A 123 -11.72 14.69 -5.16
CA LYS A 123 -10.38 15.14 -5.54
C LYS A 123 -9.70 14.20 -6.54
N TYR A 124 -9.65 12.90 -6.27
CA TYR A 124 -8.85 11.94 -7.04
C TYR A 124 -9.68 10.95 -7.85
N GLY A 125 -10.96 10.77 -7.51
CA GLY A 125 -11.88 9.88 -8.20
C GLY A 125 -12.52 10.47 -9.46
N LYS A 126 -12.14 11.70 -9.83
CA LYS A 126 -12.67 12.43 -10.99
C LYS A 126 -11.53 12.94 -11.88
N ALA A 127 -11.77 12.96 -13.18
CA ALA A 127 -10.92 13.61 -14.17
C ALA A 127 -11.80 14.43 -15.13
N ILE A 128 -11.19 15.35 -15.87
CA ILE A 128 -11.83 16.12 -16.93
C ILE A 128 -11.24 15.66 -18.25
N MET A 129 -12.03 15.01 -19.08
CA MET A 129 -11.66 14.52 -20.41
C MET A 129 -12.51 15.24 -21.45
N ASP A 130 -11.88 15.94 -22.40
CA ASP A 130 -12.54 16.72 -23.45
C ASP A 130 -13.61 17.69 -22.91
N GLY A 131 -13.32 18.29 -21.75
CA GLY A 131 -14.20 19.24 -21.06
C GLY A 131 -15.35 18.62 -20.25
N LYS A 132 -15.46 17.28 -20.21
CA LYS A 132 -16.47 16.56 -19.42
C LYS A 132 -15.84 15.90 -18.19
N GLU A 133 -16.54 15.97 -17.06
CA GLU A 133 -16.15 15.20 -15.88
C GLU A 133 -16.42 13.71 -16.11
N VAL A 134 -15.42 12.88 -15.80
CA VAL A 134 -15.47 11.42 -15.91
C VAL A 134 -14.92 10.78 -14.63
N ASP A 135 -15.42 9.60 -14.31
CA ASP A 135 -15.01 8.86 -13.11
C ASP A 135 -13.68 8.12 -13.32
N VAL A 136 -12.93 7.97 -12.24
CA VAL A 136 -11.67 7.21 -12.18
C VAL A 136 -11.91 5.92 -11.39
N ALA A 137 -11.59 4.77 -11.98
CA ALA A 137 -11.89 3.47 -11.40
C ALA A 137 -11.14 3.21 -10.08
N ASN A 138 -9.81 3.32 -10.09
CA ASN A 138 -8.95 3.00 -8.95
C ASN A 138 -7.91 4.10 -8.73
N TYR A 139 -8.30 5.20 -8.09
CA TYR A 139 -7.44 6.37 -7.89
C TYR A 139 -6.40 6.22 -6.77
N MET A 140 -6.34 5.08 -6.09
CA MET A 140 -5.44 4.82 -4.95
C MET A 140 -4.30 3.88 -5.33
N ALA A 141 -3.07 4.22 -4.92
CA ALA A 141 -1.96 3.28 -4.95
C ALA A 141 -2.17 2.16 -3.91
N GLU A 142 -1.68 0.96 -4.22
CA GLU A 142 -1.68 -0.15 -3.27
C GLU A 142 -0.82 0.18 -2.03
N PRO A 143 -1.27 -0.12 -0.80
CA PRO A 143 -0.45 0.05 0.39
C PRO A 143 0.72 -0.92 0.44
N PRO A 144 1.83 -0.55 1.12
CA PRO A 144 2.90 -1.49 1.40
C PRO A 144 2.38 -2.65 2.25
N GLY A 145 3.00 -3.82 2.11
CA GLY A 145 2.57 -4.99 2.86
C GLY A 145 3.17 -6.27 2.33
N ILE A 146 2.69 -7.39 2.86
CA ILE A 146 3.21 -8.70 2.50
C ILE A 146 2.43 -9.25 1.30
N PHE A 147 3.14 -9.65 0.25
CA PHE A 147 2.55 -10.24 -0.95
C PHE A 147 1.89 -11.58 -0.61
N ILE A 148 0.57 -11.66 -0.79
CA ILE A 148 -0.18 -12.87 -0.44
C ILE A 148 -0.08 -13.94 -1.54
N GLY A 149 -0.10 -13.54 -2.82
CA GLY A 149 -0.18 -14.50 -3.93
C GLY A 149 -1.48 -15.32 -3.92
N ARG A 150 -1.80 -16.00 -5.03
CA ARG A 150 -2.87 -17.01 -5.06
C ARG A 150 -2.23 -18.38 -5.19
N GLY A 151 -2.77 -19.39 -4.50
CA GLY A 151 -2.20 -20.74 -4.48
C GLY A 151 -0.75 -20.75 -4.02
N ASP A 152 0.07 -21.61 -4.62
CA ASP A 152 1.50 -21.79 -4.28
C ASP A 152 2.44 -20.77 -4.94
N HIS A 153 2.00 -19.52 -5.13
CA HIS A 153 2.81 -18.50 -5.77
C HIS A 153 4.19 -18.35 -5.09
N PRO A 154 5.31 -18.37 -5.83
CA PRO A 154 6.65 -18.44 -5.23
C PRO A 154 7.04 -17.19 -4.44
N LEU A 155 6.48 -16.02 -4.82
CA LEU A 155 6.74 -14.73 -4.15
C LEU A 155 5.88 -14.47 -2.90
N ARG A 156 4.98 -15.37 -2.50
CA ARG A 156 4.14 -15.15 -1.31
C ARG A 156 5.00 -14.99 -0.06
N GLY A 157 4.68 -14.03 0.79
CA GLY A 157 5.49 -13.67 1.96
C GLY A 157 6.52 -12.58 1.68
N ARG A 158 6.82 -12.25 0.42
CA ARG A 158 7.75 -11.15 0.09
C ARG A 158 7.16 -9.80 0.47
N TRP A 159 8.03 -8.86 0.83
CA TRP A 159 7.65 -7.49 1.13
C TRP A 159 7.35 -6.70 -0.15
N LYS A 160 6.18 -6.08 -0.21
CA LYS A 160 5.83 -5.06 -1.20
C LYS A 160 6.12 -3.68 -0.60
N PRO A 161 7.14 -2.95 -1.09
CA PRO A 161 7.41 -1.60 -0.62
C PRO A 161 6.32 -0.62 -1.04
N ARG A 162 6.34 0.55 -0.39
CA ARG A 162 5.42 1.64 -0.68
C ARG A 162 5.71 2.26 -2.03
N VAL A 163 4.68 2.47 -2.84
CA VAL A 163 4.76 3.26 -4.07
C VAL A 163 4.78 4.75 -3.71
N THR A 164 5.70 5.49 -4.29
CA THR A 164 5.86 6.94 -4.11
C THR A 164 5.63 7.69 -5.43
N ALA A 165 5.54 9.01 -5.38
CA ALA A 165 5.40 9.83 -6.59
C ALA A 165 6.51 9.55 -7.62
N LYS A 166 7.74 9.30 -7.16
CA LYS A 166 8.91 9.04 -8.03
C LYS A 166 8.78 7.75 -8.84
N ASP A 167 7.97 6.81 -8.37
CA ASP A 167 7.74 5.53 -9.05
C ASP A 167 6.64 5.62 -10.12
N VAL A 168 5.88 6.73 -10.11
CA VAL A 168 4.66 6.90 -10.89
C VAL A 168 4.92 7.75 -12.12
N THR A 169 4.47 7.24 -13.27
CA THR A 169 4.28 8.01 -14.50
C THR A 169 2.86 8.55 -14.53
N LEU A 170 2.67 9.86 -14.71
CA LEU A 170 1.35 10.44 -15.00
C LEU A 170 1.13 10.61 -16.50
N ASN A 171 -0.11 10.44 -16.95
CA ASN A 171 -0.56 10.72 -18.31
C ASN A 171 -1.68 11.75 -18.28
N LEU A 172 -1.40 12.95 -18.80
CA LEU A 172 -2.33 14.08 -18.85
C LEU A 172 -2.15 14.85 -20.15
N GLY A 173 -3.07 15.78 -20.45
CA GLY A 173 -2.94 16.68 -21.60
C GLY A 173 -1.71 17.59 -21.50
N LYS A 174 -1.17 18.01 -22.64
CA LYS A 174 0.02 18.88 -22.70
C LYS A 174 -0.16 20.20 -21.96
N GLU A 175 -1.36 20.77 -22.06
CA GLU A 175 -1.73 22.04 -21.42
C GLU A 175 -2.33 21.86 -20.01
N ALA A 176 -2.48 20.63 -19.52
CA ALA A 176 -3.08 20.40 -18.22
C ALA A 176 -2.09 20.73 -17.10
N LYS A 177 -2.62 21.32 -16.02
CA LYS A 177 -1.83 21.58 -14.81
C LYS A 177 -1.33 20.26 -14.22
N ILE A 178 0.00 20.13 -14.09
CA ILE A 178 0.62 18.96 -13.46
C ILE A 178 0.26 18.95 -11.96
N PRO A 179 -0.27 17.84 -11.42
CA PRO A 179 -0.54 17.68 -9.99
C PRO A 179 0.72 17.83 -9.15
N GLU A 180 0.58 18.31 -7.91
CA GLU A 180 1.72 18.39 -6.98
C GLU A 180 2.31 17.00 -6.69
N GLY A 181 3.63 16.89 -6.75
CA GLY A 181 4.37 15.66 -6.49
C GLY A 181 5.68 15.59 -7.27
N ASN A 182 6.66 14.87 -6.71
CA ASN A 182 7.90 14.57 -7.42
C ASN A 182 7.71 13.34 -8.31
N TRP A 183 6.93 13.50 -9.38
CA TRP A 183 6.52 12.42 -10.27
C TRP A 183 7.72 11.87 -11.04
N GLY A 184 7.79 10.54 -11.17
CA GLY A 184 8.89 9.89 -11.90
C GLY A 184 8.92 10.26 -13.39
N LYS A 185 7.75 10.40 -14.00
CA LYS A 185 7.62 10.82 -15.40
C LYS A 185 6.26 11.46 -15.67
N ILE A 186 6.22 12.42 -16.57
CA ILE A 186 5.00 12.97 -17.15
C ILE A 186 4.97 12.59 -18.63
N VAL A 187 3.83 12.10 -19.13
CA VAL A 187 3.59 11.82 -20.55
C VAL A 187 2.24 12.38 -20.98
N HIS A 188 2.04 12.40 -22.31
CA HIS A 188 0.85 12.92 -22.97
C HIS A 188 0.40 11.91 -24.05
N ASP A 189 0.22 10.65 -23.66
CA ASP A 189 -0.25 9.56 -24.51
C ASP A 189 -1.77 9.64 -24.67
N ASN A 190 -2.19 10.19 -25.81
CA ASN A 190 -3.59 10.36 -26.16
C ASN A 190 -4.19 9.15 -26.90
N ASP A 191 -3.49 8.04 -27.04
CA ASP A 191 -4.03 6.79 -27.59
C ASP A 191 -4.53 5.83 -26.50
N SER A 192 -4.23 6.13 -25.24
CA SER A 192 -4.65 5.37 -24.06
C SER A 192 -5.47 6.21 -23.08
N MET A 193 -6.23 5.56 -22.19
CA MET A 193 -7.09 6.21 -21.18
C MET A 193 -6.62 5.99 -19.72
N TRP A 194 -5.36 5.58 -19.54
CA TRP A 194 -4.77 5.51 -18.20
C TRP A 194 -4.31 6.91 -17.76
N LEU A 195 -4.44 7.21 -16.47
CA LEU A 195 -4.07 8.49 -15.86
C LEU A 195 -2.72 8.43 -15.16
N ALA A 196 -2.42 7.27 -14.58
CA ALA A 196 -1.16 7.02 -13.90
C ALA A 196 -0.76 5.56 -14.06
N GLY A 197 0.54 5.28 -14.01
CA GLY A 197 1.05 3.92 -14.00
C GLY A 197 2.41 3.79 -13.36
N TRP A 198 2.68 2.64 -12.79
CA TRP A 198 3.96 2.30 -12.16
C TRP A 198 4.27 0.82 -12.40
N THR A 199 5.52 0.43 -12.16
CA THR A 199 5.94 -0.97 -12.22
C THR A 199 5.84 -1.58 -10.82
N ASP A 200 5.13 -2.72 -10.69
CA ASP A 200 5.06 -3.45 -9.43
C ASP A 200 6.44 -4.02 -9.07
N TYR A 201 6.92 -3.71 -7.87
CA TYR A 201 8.27 -4.04 -7.42
C TYR A 201 8.60 -5.55 -7.45
N LEU A 202 7.61 -6.41 -7.17
CA LEU A 202 7.84 -7.85 -7.07
C LEU A 202 7.64 -8.57 -8.39
N THR A 203 6.62 -8.17 -9.15
CA THR A 203 6.21 -8.89 -10.36
C THR A 203 6.70 -8.25 -11.65
N GLU A 204 7.29 -7.05 -11.57
CA GLU A 204 7.72 -6.21 -12.70
C GLU A 204 6.60 -5.89 -13.70
N LYS A 205 5.34 -6.18 -13.34
CA LYS A 205 4.18 -5.88 -14.17
C LYS A 205 3.78 -4.43 -14.00
N ARG A 206 3.37 -3.81 -15.11
CA ARG A 206 2.77 -2.48 -15.08
C ARG A 206 1.40 -2.51 -14.39
N LYS A 207 1.21 -1.57 -13.48
CA LYS A 207 -0.06 -1.23 -12.84
C LYS A 207 -0.51 0.12 -13.39
N TYR A 208 -1.82 0.27 -13.57
CA TYR A 208 -2.41 1.47 -14.12
C TYR A 208 -3.64 1.90 -13.33
N VAL A 209 -3.84 3.20 -13.27
CA VAL A 209 -5.10 3.85 -12.89
C VAL A 209 -5.81 4.22 -14.17
N TRP A 210 -7.01 3.68 -14.37
CA TRP A 210 -7.84 3.93 -15.54
C TRP A 210 -9.02 4.83 -15.20
N LEU A 211 -9.50 5.55 -16.22
CA LEU A 211 -10.88 6.02 -16.23
C LEU A 211 -11.85 4.84 -16.06
N ALA A 212 -13.01 5.09 -15.47
CA ALA A 212 -14.05 4.08 -15.35
C ALA A 212 -14.62 3.72 -16.72
N ASP A 213 -15.11 2.48 -16.87
CA ASP A 213 -15.67 1.98 -18.13
C ASP A 213 -16.86 2.81 -18.66
N THR A 214 -17.50 3.59 -17.79
CA THR A 214 -18.58 4.53 -18.13
C THR A 214 -18.10 5.82 -18.82
N ALA A 215 -16.79 6.02 -18.97
CA ALA A 215 -16.18 7.20 -19.58
C ALA A 215 -16.03 7.12 -21.11
N GLY A 216 -16.38 5.98 -21.73
CA GLY A 216 -16.24 5.69 -23.16
C GLY A 216 -17.52 5.80 -23.98
#